data_AF-A0A3N4IXD5-F1
#
_entry.id   AF-A0A3N4IXD5-F1
#
_cell.length_a   1.000
_cell.length_b   1.000
_cell.length_c   1.000
_cell.angle_alpha   90.00
_cell.angle_beta   90.00
_cell.angle_gamma   90.00
#
_symmetry.space_group_name_H-M   'P 1'
#
loop_
_entity.id
_entity.type
_entity.pdbx_description
1 polymer ?
#
loop_
_entity_poly.entity_id
_entity_poly.type
_entity_poly.pdbx_seq_one_letter_code
_entity_poly.pdbx_strand_id
1 'polypeptide(L)' 'CCARVLIVKELNFEAQKSHLQEEVELTHYLVHFLPKYHYELNFIKYYWGAVTHYARKRYGYHIRAL' A
#
# COMPACT_ATOMS: atom_id res chain seq x y z
N CYS A 1 -2.65 21.58 12.05
CA CYS A 1 -3.05 21.60 13.47
C CYS A 1 -1.83 21.26 14.33
N CYS A 2 -1.39 22.18 15.18
CA CYS A 2 -0.11 22.10 15.92
C CYS A 2 -0.05 20.92 16.90
N ALA A 3 -1.19 20.48 17.45
CA ALA A 3 -1.26 19.36 18.38
C ALA A 3 -0.77 18.04 17.78
N ARG A 4 -1.05 17.76 16.50
CA ARG A 4 -0.55 16.55 15.82
C ARG A 4 0.96 16.53 15.70
N VAL A 5 1.57 17.69 15.44
CA VAL A 5 3.03 17.83 15.33
C VAL A 5 3.70 17.61 16.68
N LEU A 6 3.07 18.06 17.78
CA LEU A 6 3.56 17.81 19.13
C LEU A 6 3.47 16.32 19.48
N ILE A 7 2.31 15.69 19.25
CA ILE A 7 2.10 14.27 19.55
C ILE A 7 3.07 13.36 18.79
N VAL A 8 3.35 13.66 17.51
CA VAL A 8 4.28 12.85 16.70
C VAL A 8 5.71 12.90 17.23
N LYS A 9 6.08 13.96 17.95
CA LYS A 9 7.42 14.15 18.53
C LYS A 9 7.57 13.58 19.94
N GLU A 10 6.48 13.09 20.54
CA GLU A 10 6.56 12.43 21.84
C GLU A 10 7.29 11.10 21.71
N LEU A 11 8.19 10.80 22.64
CA LEU A 11 9.03 9.59 22.62
C LEU A 11 8.21 8.30 22.51
N ASN A 12 7.07 8.24 23.19
CA ASN A 12 6.17 7.08 23.13
C ASN A 12 5.59 6.87 21.73
N PHE A 13 5.33 7.97 21.01
CA PHE A 13 4.79 7.90 19.66
C PHE A 13 5.87 7.51 18.65
N GLU A 14 7.10 8.02 18.79
CA GLU A 14 8.24 7.61 17.97
C GLU A 14 8.62 6.14 18.20
N ALA A 15 8.49 5.63 19.44
CA ALA A 15 8.79 4.25 19.78
C ALA A 15 7.68 3.26 19.37
N GLN A 16 6.46 3.73 19.13
CA GLN A 16 5.32 2.88 18.79
C GLN A 16 5.43 2.37 17.35
N LYS A 17 5.50 1.04 17.19
CA LYS A 17 5.40 0.42 15.87
C LYS A 17 3.99 0.59 15.31
N SER A 18 3.89 0.67 13.99
CA SER A 18 2.57 0.64 13.34
C SER A 18 1.94 -0.74 13.53
N HIS A 19 0.62 -0.79 13.69
CA HIS A 19 -0.12 -2.06 13.80
C HIS A 19 0.16 -3.02 12.63
N LEU A 20 0.34 -2.48 11.41
CA LEU A 20 0.69 -3.28 10.24
C LEU A 20 2.07 -3.94 10.39
N GLN A 21 3.05 -3.21 10.95
CA GLN A 21 4.37 -3.75 11.20
C GLN A 21 4.31 -4.84 12.27
N GLU A 22 3.57 -4.63 13.36
CA GLU A 22 3.39 -5.63 14.42
C GLU A 22 2.78 -6.93 13.87
N GLU A 23 1.70 -6.83 13.08
CA GLU A 23 1.02 -7.99 12.48
C GLU A 23 1.93 -8.78 11.53
N VAL A 24 2.72 -8.08 10.73
CA VAL A 24 3.67 -8.66 9.78
C VAL A 24 4.81 -9.39 10.51
N GLU A 25 5.34 -8.79 11.57
CA GLU A 25 6.37 -9.40 12.42
C GLU A 25 5.82 -10.64 13.15
N LEU A 26 4.61 -10.55 13.72
CA LEU A 26 3.94 -11.67 14.40
C LEU A 26 3.68 -12.86 13.47
N THR A 27 3.25 -12.59 12.24
CA THR A 27 2.91 -13.63 11.26
C THR A 27 4.12 -14.11 10.44
N HIS A 28 5.29 -13.50 10.65
CA HIS A 28 6.54 -13.82 9.94
C HIS A 28 6.42 -13.69 8.40
N TYR A 29 5.67 -12.71 7.92
CA TYR A 29 5.54 -12.48 6.48
C TYR A 29 6.83 -11.93 5.88
N LEU A 30 7.15 -12.38 4.67
CA LEU A 30 8.22 -11.80 3.86
C LEU A 30 7.75 -10.45 3.30
N VAL A 31 8.52 -9.40 3.58
CA VAL A 31 8.24 -8.03 3.12
C VAL A 31 9.24 -7.63 2.05
N HIS A 32 8.73 -7.28 0.88
CA HIS A 32 9.54 -6.70 -0.19
C HIS A 32 9.49 -5.18 -0.12
N PHE A 33 10.59 -4.57 0.33
CA PHE A 33 10.74 -3.11 0.34
C PHE A 33 11.11 -2.61 -1.06
N LEU A 34 10.24 -1.78 -1.64
CA LEU A 34 10.46 -1.16 -2.94
C LEU A 34 10.85 0.32 -2.78
N PRO A 35 11.73 0.86 -3.63
CA PRO A 35 12.06 2.28 -3.64
C PRO A 35 10.81 3.17 -3.82
N LYS A 36 10.77 4.29 -3.09
CA LYS A 36 9.66 5.23 -3.16
C LYS A 36 9.57 5.82 -4.58
N TYR A 37 8.36 5.88 -5.12
CA TYR A 37 8.04 6.39 -6.47
C TYR A 37 8.51 5.55 -7.66
N HIS A 38 9.11 4.38 -7.43
CA HIS A 38 9.50 3.43 -8.48
C HIS A 38 8.43 2.36 -8.67
N TYR A 39 7.31 2.76 -9.27
CA TYR A 39 6.16 1.89 -9.39
C TYR A 39 6.32 0.78 -10.43
N GLU A 40 7.24 0.97 -11.38
CA GLU A 40 7.68 0.01 -12.38
C GLU A 40 8.26 -1.26 -11.76
N LEU A 41 8.75 -1.19 -10.51
CA LEU A 41 9.27 -2.34 -9.78
C LEU A 41 8.17 -3.16 -9.09
N ASN A 42 6.95 -2.63 -9.00
CA ASN A 42 5.84 -3.32 -8.37
C ASN A 42 5.08 -4.19 -9.39
N PHE A 43 5.34 -5.49 -9.35
CA PHE A 43 4.71 -6.48 -10.24
C PHE A 43 3.19 -6.35 -10.31
N ILE A 44 2.52 -6.01 -9.19
CA ILE A 44 1.07 -5.92 -9.15
C ILE A 44 0.54 -4.91 -10.18
N LYS A 45 1.27 -3.83 -10.45
CA LYS A 45 0.81 -2.80 -11.39
C LYS A 45 0.71 -3.32 -12.83
N TYR A 46 1.61 -4.22 -13.24
CA TYR A 46 1.51 -4.87 -14.54
C TYR A 46 0.25 -5.71 -14.64
N TYR A 47 -0.06 -6.47 -13.60
CA TYR A 47 -1.27 -7.29 -13.54
C TYR A 47 -2.54 -6.43 -13.62
N TRP A 48 -2.62 -5.37 -12.80
CA TRP A 48 -3.74 -4.42 -12.84
C TRP A 48 -3.90 -3.76 -14.22
N GLY A 49 -2.79 -3.38 -14.87
CA GLY A 49 -2.82 -2.82 -16.22
C GLY A 49 -3.41 -3.79 -17.25
N ALA A 50 -2.98 -5.06 -17.20
CA ALA A 50 -3.47 -6.10 -18.11
C ALA A 50 -4.96 -6.39 -17.89
N VAL A 51 -5.38 -6.60 -16.63
CA VAL A 51 -6.79 -6.87 -16.29
C VAL A 51 -7.67 -5.70 -16.68
N THR A 52 -7.24 -4.47 -16.39
CA THR A 52 -7.99 -3.26 -16.74
C THR A 52 -8.14 -3.11 -18.26
N HIS A 53 -7.09 -3.36 -19.04
CA HIS A 53 -7.15 -3.31 -20.50
C HIS A 53 -8.13 -4.35 -21.07
N TYR A 54 -8.05 -5.58 -20.56
CA TYR A 54 -8.95 -6.65 -20.94
C TYR A 54 -10.41 -6.34 -20.60
N ALA A 55 -10.68 -5.87 -19.38
CA ALA A 55 -12.02 -5.54 -18.93
C ALA A 55 -12.61 -4.39 -19.77
N ARG A 56 -11.82 -3.34 -20.04
CA ARG A 56 -12.22 -2.22 -20.90
C ARG A 56 -12.63 -2.67 -22.29
N LYS A 57 -11.84 -3.56 -22.91
CA LYS A 57 -12.13 -4.08 -24.26
C LYS A 57 -13.41 -4.90 -24.33
N ARG A 58 -13.80 -5.61 -23.26
CA ARG A 58 -14.94 -6.53 -23.27
C ARG A 58 -16.22 -5.96 -22.70
N TYR A 59 -16.12 -5.09 -21.69
CA TYR A 59 -17.27 -4.68 -20.87
C TYR A 59 -17.40 -3.17 -20.69
N GLY A 60 -16.43 -2.38 -21.17
CA GLY A 60 -16.41 -0.93 -20.95
C GLY A 60 -16.14 -0.54 -19.48
N TYR A 61 -16.64 0.62 -19.06
CA TYR A 61 -16.45 1.16 -17.69
C TYR A 61 -17.70 0.99 -16.82
N HIS A 62 -18.34 -0.17 -16.86
CA HIS A 62 -19.42 -0.46 -15.92
C HIS A 62 -18.87 -1.06 -14.63
N ILE A 63 -19.38 -0.59 -13.49
CA ILE A 63 -19.04 -1.11 -12.14
C ILE A 63 -19.23 -2.63 -12.03
N ARG A 64 -20.12 -3.24 -12.83
CA ARG A 64 -20.30 -4.70 -12.87
C ARG A 64 -19.14 -5.47 -13.53
N ALA A 65 -18.16 -4.76 -14.09
CA ALA A 65 -16.98 -5.32 -14.75
C ALA A 65 -15.68 -5.14 -13.94
N LEU A 66 -15.77 -4.58 -12.72
CA LEU A 66 -14.72 -4.48 -11.71
C LEU A 66 -15.03 -5.42 -10.56
#